data_AF-A0A970BFW5-F1
#
_entry.id   AF-A0A970BFW5-F1
#
_cell.length_a   1.000
_cell.length_b   1.000
_cell.length_c   1.000
_cell.angle_alpha   90.00
_cell.angle_beta   90.00
_cell.angle_gamma   90.00
#
_symmetry.space_group_name_H-M   'P 1'
#
loop_
_entity.id
_entity.type
_entity.pdbx_description
1 polymer ?
#
loop_
_entity_poly.entity_id
_entity_poly.type
_entity_poly.pdbx_seq_one_letter_code
_entity_poly.pdbx_strand_id
1 'polypeptide(L)'
;MNEQITKIKENADYLRLSLIRNEAESIIHTAQINKPSYLEYTYNLLDSEVQRRKRTDLERRIKAASLPRHHELDNYDFKVSSSISQKQMKELRELLWVEQMYNLVLMGPSGTGKSFIAAGLINVAVKKEYKAHFTTMEDLINI
;
A
#
# COMPACT_ATOMS: atom_id res chain seq x y z
N MET A 1 -28.94 11.72 23.41
CA MET A 1 -27.74 11.34 22.63
C MET A 1 -27.10 10.16 23.34
N ASN A 2 -26.87 9.04 22.65
CA ASN A 2 -26.75 7.71 23.26
C ASN A 2 -25.45 7.56 24.06
N GLU A 3 -25.52 7.51 25.40
CA GLU A 3 -24.35 7.46 26.32
C GLU A 3 -23.37 6.32 25.98
N GLN A 4 -23.92 5.18 25.52
CA GLN A 4 -23.12 4.03 25.10
C GLN A 4 -22.26 4.32 23.86
N ILE A 5 -22.76 5.11 22.89
CA ILE A 5 -22.00 5.48 21.69
C ILE A 5 -20.83 6.38 22.06
N THR A 6 -21.03 7.30 23.00
CA THR A 6 -19.95 8.15 23.53
C THR A 6 -18.85 7.30 24.15
N LYS A 7 -19.20 6.35 25.02
CA LYS A 7 -18.23 5.41 25.62
C LYS A 7 -17.52 4.54 24.58
N ILE A 8 -18.23 4.11 23.52
CA ILE A 8 -17.61 3.39 22.39
C ILE A 8 -16.57 4.27 21.70
N LYS A 9 -16.88 5.53 21.42
CA LYS A 9 -15.94 6.48 20.80
C LYS A 9 -14.73 6.76 21.67
N GLU A 10 -14.90 6.92 22.99
CA GLU A 10 -13.81 7.10 23.96
C GLU A 10 -12.89 5.87 24.02
N ASN A 11 -13.47 4.67 24.13
CA ASN A 11 -12.70 3.41 24.12
C ASN A 11 -11.97 3.21 22.78
N ALA A 12 -12.64 3.51 21.67
CA ALA A 12 -12.03 3.46 20.35
C ALA A 12 -10.85 4.43 20.23
N ASP A 13 -10.94 5.62 20.83
CA ASP A 13 -9.84 6.57 20.86
C ASP A 13 -8.63 6.04 21.64
N TYR A 14 -8.88 5.51 22.85
CA TYR A 14 -7.85 4.89 23.68
C TYR A 14 -7.12 3.74 22.96
N LEU A 15 -7.88 2.90 22.24
CA LEU A 15 -7.36 1.77 21.47
C LEU A 15 -6.83 2.17 20.07
N ARG A 16 -6.92 3.45 19.69
CA ARG A 16 -6.54 3.97 18.36
C ARG A 16 -7.29 3.29 17.20
N LEU A 17 -8.58 3.03 17.40
CA LEU A 17 -9.53 2.51 16.41
C LEU A 17 -10.19 3.70 15.69
N SER A 18 -9.48 4.23 14.70
CA SER A 18 -9.79 5.45 13.96
C SER A 18 -11.13 5.42 13.23
N LEU A 19 -11.50 4.30 12.60
CA LEU A 19 -12.76 4.17 11.87
C LEU A 19 -13.91 4.11 12.87
N ILE A 20 -13.80 3.27 13.90
CA ILE A 20 -14.84 3.14 14.93
C ILE A 20 -15.04 4.47 15.68
N ARG A 21 -13.98 5.17 16.07
CA ARG A 21 -14.06 6.50 16.71
C ARG A 21 -14.88 7.49 15.88
N ASN A 22 -14.64 7.52 14.57
CA ASN A 22 -15.22 8.54 13.69
C ASN A 22 -16.59 8.13 13.14
N GLU A 23 -16.84 6.84 12.93
CA GLU A 23 -17.97 6.32 12.16
C GLU A 23 -18.90 5.40 12.99
N ALA A 24 -18.70 5.27 14.32
CA ALA A 24 -19.50 4.41 15.21
C ALA A 24 -21.02 4.50 15.01
N GLU A 25 -21.57 5.72 14.88
CA GLU A 25 -23.01 5.93 14.68
C GLU A 25 -23.51 5.32 13.37
N SER A 26 -22.74 5.51 12.28
CA SER A 26 -23.06 4.97 10.96
C SER A 26 -22.98 3.45 10.95
N ILE A 27 -21.97 2.87 11.60
CA ILE A 27 -21.78 1.41 11.68
C ILE A 27 -22.92 0.77 12.47
N ILE A 28 -23.30 1.36 13.62
CA ILE A 28 -24.42 0.87 14.44
C ILE A 28 -25.74 1.00 13.68
N HIS A 29 -25.99 2.13 13.02
CA HIS A 29 -27.20 2.33 12.21
C HIS A 29 -27.31 1.29 11.09
N THR A 30 -26.19 1.00 10.41
CA THR A 30 -26.14 -0.01 9.35
C THR A 30 -26.43 -1.40 9.90
N ALA A 31 -25.89 -1.75 11.07
CA ALA A 31 -26.19 -3.01 11.74
C ALA A 31 -27.66 -3.11 12.20
N GLN A 32 -28.28 -2.01 12.61
CA GLN A 32 -29.71 -1.99 12.97
C GLN A 32 -30.61 -2.30 11.77
N ILE A 33 -30.24 -1.83 10.57
CA ILE A 33 -30.96 -2.10 9.32
C ILE A 33 -30.73 -3.55 8.87
N ASN A 34 -29.46 -3.95 8.77
CA ASN A 34 -29.08 -5.23 8.18
C ASN A 34 -29.29 -6.42 9.12
N LYS A 35 -29.44 -6.17 10.43
CA LYS A 35 -29.63 -7.17 11.48
C LYS A 35 -28.66 -8.36 11.38
N PRO A 36 -27.33 -8.12 11.27
CA PRO A 36 -26.36 -9.19 11.23
C PRO A 36 -26.38 -9.98 12.55
N SER A 37 -25.92 -11.23 12.51
CA SER A 37 -25.66 -11.99 13.74
C SER A 37 -24.61 -11.28 14.60
N TYR A 38 -24.56 -11.57 15.92
CA TYR A 38 -23.54 -10.98 16.80
C TYR A 38 -22.10 -11.30 16.34
N LEU A 39 -21.91 -12.51 15.80
CA LEU A 39 -20.62 -12.94 15.24
C LEU A 39 -20.26 -12.10 14.02
N GLU A 40 -21.18 -11.98 13.06
CA GLU A 40 -20.97 -11.22 11.83
C GLU A 40 -20.76 -9.74 12.09
N TYR A 41 -21.53 -9.15 13.01
CA TYR A 41 -21.35 -7.76 13.42
C TYR A 41 -19.96 -7.51 13.97
N THR A 42 -19.52 -8.34 14.91
CA THR A 42 -18.23 -8.19 15.58
C THR A 42 -17.07 -8.37 14.59
N TYR A 43 -17.18 -9.37 13.72
CA TYR A 43 -16.20 -9.62 12.65
C TYR A 43 -16.10 -8.42 11.70
N ASN A 44 -17.24 -7.97 11.14
CA ASN A 44 -17.27 -6.88 10.16
C ASN A 44 -16.79 -5.55 10.75
N LEU A 45 -17.11 -5.27 12.02
CA LEU A 45 -16.67 -4.08 12.74
C LEU A 45 -15.14 -4.03 12.84
N LEU A 46 -14.51 -5.13 13.28
CA LEU A 46 -13.08 -5.22 13.45
C LEU A 46 -12.34 -5.30 12.11
N ASP A 47 -12.86 -6.07 11.14
CA ASP A 47 -12.26 -6.15 9.81
C ASP A 47 -12.26 -4.78 9.12
N SER A 48 -13.37 -4.03 9.18
CA SER A 48 -13.45 -2.68 8.60
C SER A 48 -12.38 -1.73 9.18
N GLU A 49 -12.14 -1.77 10.49
CA GLU A 49 -11.08 -0.99 11.13
C GLU A 49 -9.68 -1.43 10.63
N VAL A 50 -9.44 -2.74 10.54
CA VAL A 50 -8.18 -3.29 10.01
C VAL A 50 -7.96 -2.85 8.57
N GLN A 51 -8.98 -2.93 7.71
CA GLN A 51 -8.89 -2.49 6.31
C GLN A 51 -8.62 -0.99 6.22
N ARG A 52 -9.26 -0.16 7.05
CA ARG A 52 -8.99 1.28 7.11
C ARG A 52 -7.52 1.54 7.47
N ARG A 53 -7.01 0.85 8.49
CA ARG A 53 -5.60 0.99 8.91
C ARG A 53 -4.63 0.57 7.80
N LYS A 54 -4.85 -0.59 7.18
CA LYS A 54 -4.05 -1.08 6.03
C LYS A 54 -4.03 -0.08 4.88
N ARG A 55 -5.18 0.49 4.53
CA ARG A 55 -5.30 1.49 3.47
C ARG A 55 -4.50 2.76 3.80
N THR A 56 -4.68 3.31 5.00
CA THR A 56 -3.94 4.51 5.43
C THR A 56 -2.43 4.26 5.49
N ASP A 57 -1.99 3.08 5.94
CA ASP A 57 -0.57 2.71 5.93
C ASP A 57 0.00 2.57 4.52
N LEU A 58 -0.76 1.98 3.59
CA LEU A 58 -0.39 1.92 2.19
C LEU A 58 -0.29 3.32 1.56
N GLU A 59 -1.30 4.18 1.75
CA GLU A 59 -1.29 5.57 1.25
C GLU A 59 -0.06 6.33 1.78
N ARG A 60 0.27 6.16 3.06
CA ARG A 60 1.47 6.75 3.67
C ARG A 60 2.75 6.24 3.03
N ARG A 61 2.88 4.92 2.81
CA ARG A 61 4.07 4.33 2.15
C ARG A 61 4.20 4.79 0.70
N ILE A 62 3.10 4.84 -0.05
CA ILE A 62 3.08 5.35 -1.43
C ILE A 62 3.57 6.80 -1.47
N LYS A 63 3.06 7.65 -0.57
CA LYS A 63 3.50 9.04 -0.46
C LYS A 63 4.99 9.16 -0.12
N ALA A 64 5.47 8.35 0.83
CA ALA A 64 6.89 8.33 1.22
C ALA A 64 7.81 7.80 0.09
N ALA A 65 7.28 6.95 -0.78
CA ALA A 65 8.05 6.36 -1.88
C ALA A 65 8.43 7.36 -2.97
N SER A 66 7.79 8.54 -3.03
CA SER A 66 8.12 9.61 -4.00
C SER A 66 8.14 9.12 -5.46
N LEU A 67 7.19 8.25 -5.81
CA LEU A 67 7.13 7.61 -7.13
C LEU A 67 6.72 8.60 -8.25
N PRO A 68 7.31 8.49 -9.45
CA PRO A 68 6.87 9.26 -10.62
C PRO A 68 5.45 8.84 -11.08
N ARG A 69 4.75 9.71 -11.82
CA ARG A 69 3.34 9.51 -12.25
C ARG A 69 3.07 8.26 -13.13
N HIS A 70 4.11 7.65 -13.71
CA HIS A 70 4.00 6.44 -14.53
C HIS A 70 4.99 5.39 -14.06
N HIS A 71 4.56 4.52 -13.14
CA HIS A 71 5.41 3.50 -12.52
C HIS A 71 4.74 2.12 -12.46
N GLU A 72 3.56 1.95 -13.05
CA GLU A 72 2.88 0.66 -13.02
C GLU A 72 3.51 -0.33 -14.00
N LEU A 73 4.18 -1.35 -13.48
CA LEU A 73 4.86 -2.35 -14.31
C LEU A 73 3.92 -3.09 -15.29
N ASP A 74 2.61 -3.07 -15.05
CA ASP A 74 1.62 -3.69 -15.94
C ASP A 74 1.49 -2.92 -17.27
N ASN A 75 1.91 -1.66 -17.30
CA ASN A 75 1.99 -0.84 -18.50
C ASN A 75 3.34 -1.00 -19.24
N TYR A 76 4.19 -1.94 -18.82
CA TYR A 76 5.47 -2.21 -19.51
C TYR A 76 5.24 -2.91 -20.85
N ASP A 77 5.61 -2.26 -21.96
CA ASP A 77 5.55 -2.86 -23.29
C ASP A 77 6.81 -3.66 -23.63
N PHE A 78 6.71 -4.99 -23.52
CA PHE A 78 7.76 -5.94 -23.87
C PHE A 78 8.08 -5.99 -25.37
N LYS A 79 7.22 -5.46 -26.24
CA LYS A 79 7.46 -5.40 -27.70
C LYS A 79 8.34 -4.21 -28.09
N VAL A 80 8.25 -3.12 -27.33
CA VAL A 80 8.97 -1.86 -27.61
C VAL A 80 10.32 -1.81 -26.90
N SER A 81 10.43 -2.36 -25.68
CA SER A 81 11.69 -2.45 -24.93
C SER A 81 12.08 -3.89 -24.63
N SER A 82 13.08 -4.40 -25.35
CA SER A 82 13.66 -5.74 -25.20
C SER A 82 14.65 -5.88 -24.03
N SER A 83 14.72 -4.88 -23.14
CA SER A 83 15.72 -4.82 -22.05
C SER A 83 15.55 -5.91 -20.99
N ILE A 84 14.32 -6.43 -20.82
CA ILE A 84 14.00 -7.48 -19.86
C ILE A 84 12.91 -8.39 -20.42
N SER A 85 13.07 -9.70 -20.26
CA SER A 85 12.04 -10.67 -20.63
C SER A 85 10.86 -10.66 -19.65
N GLN A 86 9.68 -11.10 -20.09
CA GLN A 86 8.52 -11.27 -19.20
C GLN A 86 8.82 -12.18 -18.00
N LYS A 87 9.61 -13.24 -18.22
CA LYS A 87 10.03 -14.16 -17.17
C LYS A 87 10.86 -13.44 -16.11
N GLN A 88 11.89 -12.70 -16.51
CA GLN A 88 12.72 -11.92 -15.58
C GLN A 88 11.91 -10.84 -14.86
N MET A 89 11.00 -10.14 -15.54
CA MET A 89 10.12 -9.17 -14.89
C MET A 89 9.27 -9.83 -13.81
N LYS A 90 8.70 -11.01 -14.08
CA LYS A 90 7.92 -11.77 -13.10
C LYS A 90 8.77 -12.15 -11.89
N GLU A 91 9.98 -12.66 -12.12
CA GLU A 91 10.94 -13.00 -11.05
C GLU A 91 11.31 -11.77 -10.19
N LEU A 92 11.57 -10.62 -10.81
CA LEU A 92 11.89 -9.39 -10.07
C LEU A 92 10.71 -8.88 -9.24
N ARG A 93 9.47 -9.03 -9.72
CA ARG A 93 8.24 -8.66 -8.99
C ARG A 93 8.02 -9.51 -7.74
N GLU A 94 8.65 -10.69 -7.64
CA GLU A 94 8.57 -11.47 -6.41
C GLU A 94 9.35 -10.84 -5.25
N LEU A 95 10.32 -9.97 -5.54
CA LEU A 95 11.18 -9.30 -4.55
C LEU A 95 12.04 -10.25 -3.71
N LEU A 96 12.26 -11.48 -4.16
CA LEU A 96 13.18 -12.42 -3.51
C LEU A 96 14.60 -11.81 -3.36
N TRP A 97 15.00 -10.95 -4.30
CA TRP A 97 16.27 -10.22 -4.22
C TRP A 97 16.33 -9.25 -3.03
N VAL A 98 15.20 -8.69 -2.58
CA VAL A 98 15.13 -7.87 -1.37
C VAL A 98 15.31 -8.74 -0.13
N GLU A 99 14.62 -9.87 -0.07
CA GLU A 99 14.69 -10.81 1.06
C GLU A 99 16.08 -11.43 1.21
N GLN A 100 16.74 -11.68 0.08
CA GLN A 100 18.11 -12.21 0.02
C GLN A 100 19.19 -11.14 0.12
N MET A 101 18.83 -9.86 0.32
CA MET A 101 19.76 -8.74 0.44
C MET A 101 20.68 -8.55 -0.79
N TYR A 102 20.18 -8.87 -1.98
CA TYR A 102 20.86 -8.63 -3.24
C TYR A 102 20.60 -7.22 -3.77
N ASN A 103 21.64 -6.62 -4.36
CA ASN A 103 21.52 -5.34 -5.06
C ASN A 103 21.15 -5.57 -6.52
N LEU A 104 20.07 -4.94 -6.98
CA LEU A 104 19.66 -4.97 -8.38
C LEU A 104 20.24 -3.76 -9.12
N VAL A 105 21.02 -4.01 -10.17
CA VAL A 105 21.56 -2.96 -11.05
C VAL A 105 20.97 -3.10 -12.45
N LEU A 106 20.22 -2.09 -12.89
CA LEU A 106 19.67 -2.04 -14.24
C LEU A 106 20.62 -1.27 -15.17
N MET A 107 21.14 -1.94 -16.20
CA MET A 107 22.09 -1.34 -17.15
C MET A 107 21.52 -1.30 -18.58
N GLY A 108 21.88 -0.27 -19.34
CA GLY A 108 21.51 -0.14 -20.75
C GLY A 108 21.44 1.31 -21.25
N PRO A 109 21.30 1.53 -22.57
CA PRO A 109 21.21 2.87 -23.19
C PRO A 109 20.13 3.75 -22.57
N SER A 110 20.26 5.08 -22.65
CA SER A 110 19.19 5.98 -22.18
C SER A 110 17.86 5.71 -22.89
N GLY A 111 16.74 5.92 -22.21
CA GLY A 111 15.40 5.74 -22.79
C GLY A 111 14.86 4.29 -22.82
N THR A 112 15.62 3.29 -22.36
CA THR A 112 15.18 1.88 -22.40
C THR A 112 14.20 1.45 -21.29
N GLY A 113 13.69 2.39 -20.49
CA GLY A 113 12.71 2.11 -19.43
C GLY A 113 13.30 1.70 -18.07
N LYS A 114 14.60 1.85 -17.83
CA LYS A 114 15.24 1.51 -16.53
C LYS A 114 14.58 2.20 -15.34
N SER A 115 14.38 3.51 -15.40
CA SER A 115 13.74 4.27 -14.32
C SER A 115 12.29 3.85 -14.09
N PHE A 116 11.59 3.48 -15.17
CA PHE A 116 10.23 2.95 -15.09
C PHE A 116 10.20 1.59 -14.38
N ILE A 117 11.12 0.68 -14.72
CA ILE A 117 11.26 -0.63 -14.05
C ILE A 117 11.59 -0.43 -12.57
N ALA A 118 12.56 0.43 -12.25
CA ALA A 118 12.95 0.71 -10.86
C ALA A 118 11.78 1.28 -10.05
N ALA A 119 11.08 2.31 -10.57
CA ALA A 119 9.92 2.89 -9.92
C ALA A 119 8.79 1.86 -9.74
N GLY A 120 8.59 0.99 -10.71
CA GLY A 120 7.56 -0.03 -10.62
C GLY A 120 7.89 -1.17 -9.67
N LEU A 121 9.15 -1.57 -9.56
CA LEU A 121 9.58 -2.51 -8.52
C LEU A 121 9.42 -1.91 -7.12
N ILE A 122 9.70 -0.61 -6.94
CA ILE A 122 9.43 0.12 -5.70
C ILE A 122 7.93 0.12 -5.39
N ASN A 123 7.05 0.34 -6.36
CA ASN A 123 5.60 0.27 -6.14
C ASN A 123 5.16 -1.13 -5.70
N VAL A 124 5.71 -2.19 -6.32
CA VAL A 124 5.43 -3.57 -5.90
C VAL A 124 5.92 -3.80 -4.47
N ALA A 125 7.09 -3.29 -4.10
CA ALA A 125 7.62 -3.37 -2.74
C ALA A 125 6.72 -2.66 -1.72
N VAL A 126 6.26 -1.44 -2.03
CA VAL A 126 5.33 -0.69 -1.19
C VAL A 126 4.02 -1.43 -0.97
N LYS A 127 3.48 -2.08 -2.03
CA LYS A 127 2.28 -2.92 -1.95
C LYS A 127 2.50 -4.19 -1.13
N LYS A 128 3.71 -4.76 -1.13
CA LYS A 128 4.16 -5.85 -0.24
C LYS A 128 4.62 -5.35 1.15
N GLU A 129 4.18 -4.17 1.57
CA GLU A 129 4.42 -3.57 2.89
C GLU A 129 5.87 -3.11 3.19
N TYR A 130 6.78 -3.21 2.22
CA TYR A 130 8.13 -2.67 2.36
C TYR A 130 8.14 -1.15 2.41
N LYS A 131 9.09 -0.60 3.16
CA LYS A 131 9.44 0.83 3.10
C LYS A 131 10.45 1.00 1.96
N ALA A 132 10.13 1.87 1.00
CA ALA A 132 10.98 2.13 -0.14
C ALA A 132 10.87 3.60 -0.55
N HIS A 133 11.88 4.09 -1.27
CA HIS A 133 11.97 5.48 -1.74
C HIS A 133 12.62 5.53 -3.11
N PHE A 134 12.04 6.30 -4.02
CA PHE A 134 12.59 6.59 -5.33
C PHE A 134 13.24 7.97 -5.30
N THR A 135 14.52 8.03 -5.65
CA THR A 135 15.29 9.28 -5.70
C THR A 135 16.21 9.28 -6.91
N THR A 136 16.51 10.47 -7.42
CA THR A 136 17.51 10.63 -8.48
C THR A 136 18.92 10.63 -7.88
N MET A 137 19.93 10.37 -8.72
CA MET A 137 21.32 10.46 -8.24
C MET A 137 21.66 11.89 -7.82
N GLU A 138 21.13 12.89 -8.52
CA GLU A 138 21.32 14.31 -8.19
C GLU A 138 20.76 14.63 -6.80
N ASP A 139 19.52 14.22 -6.52
CA ASP A 139 18.91 14.41 -5.20
C ASP A 139 19.71 13.67 -4.13
N LEU A 140 20.14 12.42 -4.39
CA LEU A 140 20.90 11.59 -3.46
C LEU A 140 22.24 12.20 -3.03
N ILE A 141 22.94 12.88 -3.93
CA ILE A 141 24.23 13.54 -3.63
C ILE A 141 24.03 14.77 -2.74
N ASN A 142 22.85 15.37 -2.77
CA ASN A 142 22.51 16.59 -2.02
C ASN A 142 21.83 16.31 -0.67
N ILE A 143 21.79 15.04 -0.21
CA ILE A 143 21.31 14.63 1.13
C ILE A 143 22.45 14.69 2.15
#